data_AF-A0AAW2P4J8-F1
#
_entry.id   AF-A0AAW2P4J8-F1
#
_cell.length_a   1.000
_cell.length_b   1.000
_cell.length_c   1.000
_cell.angle_alpha   90.00
_cell.angle_beta   90.00
_cell.angle_gamma   90.00
#
_symmetry.space_group_name_H-M   'P 1'
#
loop_
_entity.id
_entity.type
_entity.pdbx_description
1 polymer ?
#
loop_
_entity_poly.entity_id
_entity_poly.type
_entity_poly.pdbx_seq_one_letter_code
_entity_poly.pdbx_strand_id
1 'polypeptide(L)'
;MSARFTMLSCMHDNLICEYEKYPTAKELWEVLKVAYGSTLATRLRALTLRFNQYVLDPKHSMIQHLDVMKGMIRELQNISCDLSDEQQVLAVLKSLPEQT
;
A
#
# COMPACT_ATOMS: atom_id res chain seq x y z
N MET A 1 28.61 0.60 10.78
CA MET A 1 27.39 -0.21 10.52
C MET A 1 27.17 -0.26 9.01
N SER A 2 27.10 -1.46 8.41
CA SER A 2 26.88 -1.60 6.96
C SER A 2 25.38 -1.60 6.65
N ALA A 3 24.97 -1.07 5.50
CA ALA A 3 23.57 -1.08 5.05
C ALA A 3 22.93 -2.47 5.12
N ARG A 4 23.69 -3.53 4.80
CA ARG A 4 23.24 -4.94 4.95
C ARG A 4 22.86 -5.28 6.39
N PHE A 5 23.69 -4.88 7.35
CA PHE A 5 23.47 -5.20 8.75
C PHE A 5 22.23 -4.45 9.28
N THR A 6 22.07 -3.18 8.90
CA THR A 6 20.84 -2.42 9.20
C THR A 6 19.60 -3.13 8.63
N MET A 7 19.64 -3.56 7.36
CA MET A 7 18.52 -4.28 6.74
C MET A 7 18.17 -5.57 7.48
N LEU A 8 19.16 -6.39 7.86
CA LEU A 8 18.93 -7.62 8.63
C LEU A 8 18.41 -7.33 10.04
N SER A 9 18.94 -6.31 10.72
CA SER A 9 18.50 -5.95 12.08
C SER A 9 17.07 -5.42 12.16
N CYS A 10 16.50 -4.99 11.03
CA CYS A 10 15.10 -4.58 10.94
C CYS A 10 14.14 -5.75 10.66
N MET A 11 14.64 -6.98 10.48
CA MET A 11 13.83 -8.17 10.24
C MET A 11 13.54 -8.91 11.54
N HIS A 12 12.46 -9.69 11.55
CA HIS A 12 12.23 -10.65 12.65
C HIS A 12 13.29 -11.76 12.59
N ASP A 13 13.68 -12.29 13.76
CA ASP A 13 14.77 -13.27 13.90
C ASP A 13 14.59 -14.51 13.02
N ASN A 14 13.34 -14.95 12.79
CA ASN A 14 13.03 -16.08 11.93
C ASN A 14 13.33 -15.82 10.44
N LEU A 15 13.32 -14.55 10.01
CA LEU A 15 13.67 -14.14 8.64
C LEU A 15 15.17 -13.87 8.50
N ILE A 16 15.86 -13.46 9.56
CA ILE A 16 17.31 -13.18 9.50
C ILE A 16 18.08 -14.40 8.97
N CYS A 17 17.79 -15.59 9.49
CA CYS A 17 18.41 -16.85 9.05
C CYS A 17 18.22 -17.13 7.55
N GLU A 18 17.09 -16.72 6.96
CA GLU A 18 16.79 -16.96 5.54
C GLU A 18 17.59 -16.04 4.61
N TYR A 19 17.83 -14.81 5.06
CA TYR A 19 18.40 -13.73 4.26
C TYR A 19 19.88 -13.45 4.56
N GLU A 20 20.45 -14.01 5.62
CA GLU A 20 21.86 -13.83 5.98
C GLU A 20 22.83 -14.33 4.89
N LYS A 21 22.41 -15.33 4.11
CA LYS A 21 23.19 -15.91 3.00
C LYS A 21 23.60 -14.95 1.89
N TYR A 22 23.02 -13.74 1.83
CA TYR A 22 23.35 -12.73 0.81
C TYR A 22 24.43 -11.77 1.36
N PRO A 23 25.68 -11.83 0.86
CA PRO A 23 26.82 -11.16 1.50
C PRO A 23 26.85 -9.64 1.29
N THR A 24 26.25 -9.12 0.21
CA THR A 24 26.19 -7.68 -0.05
C THR A 24 24.80 -7.09 0.21
N ALA A 25 24.75 -5.81 0.57
CA ALA A 25 23.48 -5.09 0.71
C ALA A 25 22.68 -5.08 -0.60
N LYS A 26 23.37 -5.04 -1.75
CA LYS A 26 22.75 -5.08 -3.08
C LYS A 26 22.04 -6.40 -3.33
N GLU A 27 22.71 -7.54 -3.12
CA GLU A 27 22.10 -8.87 -3.31
C GLU A 27 20.92 -9.09 -2.38
N LEU A 28 21.07 -8.70 -1.10
CA LEU A 28 19.98 -8.75 -0.14
C LEU A 28 18.77 -7.92 -0.61
N TRP A 29 19.00 -6.69 -1.10
CA TRP A 29 17.95 -5.83 -1.63
C TRP A 29 17.25 -6.40 -2.86
N GLU A 30 18.00 -6.98 -3.81
CA GLU A 30 17.40 -7.60 -5.00
C GLU A 30 16.50 -8.78 -4.64
N VAL A 31 16.92 -9.63 -3.72
CA VAL A 31 16.12 -10.80 -3.30
C VAL A 31 14.86 -10.34 -2.56
N LEU A 32 14.96 -9.35 -1.68
CA LEU A 32 13.80 -8.78 -1.01
C LEU A 32 12.81 -8.16 -2.01
N LYS A 33 13.30 -7.48 -3.06
CA LYS A 33 12.46 -6.96 -4.13
C LYS A 33 11.75 -8.08 -4.91
N VAL A 34 12.41 -9.22 -5.15
CA VAL A 34 11.76 -10.36 -5.80
C VAL A 34 10.70 -10.99 -4.90
N ALA A 35 11.05 -11.25 -3.63
CA ALA A 35 10.17 -11.91 -2.66
C ALA A 35 8.94 -11.07 -2.28
N TYR A 36 9.11 -9.76 -2.13
CA TYR A 36 8.06 -8.87 -1.61
C TYR A 36 7.59 -7.81 -2.60
N GLY A 37 8.35 -7.51 -3.64
CA GLY A 37 8.01 -6.45 -4.62
C GLY A 37 6.84 -6.82 -5.53
N SER A 38 6.73 -8.10 -5.93
CA SER A 38 5.58 -8.60 -6.72
C SER A 38 4.26 -8.51 -5.94
N THR A 39 4.31 -8.84 -4.65
CA THR A 39 3.20 -8.68 -3.69
C THR A 39 2.80 -7.22 -3.55
N LEU A 40 3.76 -6.30 -3.42
CA LEU A 40 3.49 -4.86 -3.35
C LEU A 40 2.83 -4.33 -4.62
N ALA A 41 3.33 -4.70 -5.81
CA ALA A 41 2.76 -4.27 -7.08
C ALA A 41 1.34 -4.81 -7.31
N THR A 42 1.09 -6.07 -6.94
CA THR A 42 -0.24 -6.69 -7.05
C THR A 42 -1.22 -6.05 -6.07
N ARG A 43 -0.77 -5.80 -4.83
CA ARG A 43 -1.56 -5.13 -3.80
C ARG A 43 -1.90 -3.69 -4.19
N LEU A 44 -0.93 -2.95 -4.74
CA LEU A 44 -1.16 -1.59 -5.25
C LEU A 44 -2.23 -1.59 -6.33
N ARG A 45 -2.12 -2.46 -7.34
CA ARG A 45 -3.13 -2.57 -8.41
C ARG A 45 -4.52 -2.89 -7.88
N ALA A 46 -4.63 -3.86 -6.96
CA ALA A 46 -5.90 -4.23 -6.36
C ALA A 46 -6.52 -3.06 -5.56
N LEU A 47 -5.70 -2.34 -4.80
CA LEU A 47 -6.14 -1.21 -4.01
C LEU A 47 -6.56 -0.02 -4.87
N THR A 48 -5.80 0.30 -5.92
CA THR A 48 -6.15 1.33 -6.90
C THR A 48 -7.46 0.99 -7.62
N LEU A 49 -7.67 -0.27 -8.00
CA LEU A 49 -8.92 -0.71 -8.63
C LEU A 49 -10.11 -0.53 -7.68
N ARG A 50 -9.98 -1.04 -6.45
CA ARG A 50 -11.02 -0.91 -5.42
C ARG A 50 -11.35 0.55 -5.14
N PHE A 51 -10.34 1.39 -4.99
CA PHE A 51 -10.51 2.82 -4.72
C PHE A 51 -11.28 3.54 -5.84
N ASN A 52 -10.90 3.29 -7.10
CA ASN A 52 -11.54 3.92 -8.26
C ASN A 52 -12.98 3.43 -8.53
N GLN A 53 -13.30 2.21 -8.11
CA GLN A 53 -14.61 1.59 -8.32
C GLN A 53 -15.53 1.72 -7.10
N TYR A 54 -15.03 2.23 -5.99
CA TYR A 54 -15.80 2.33 -4.76
C TYR A 54 -16.90 3.38 -4.91
N VAL A 55 -18.12 2.96 -4.64
CA VAL A 55 -19.32 3.79 -4.63
C VAL A 55 -20.01 3.67 -3.28
N LEU A 56 -20.74 4.70 -2.87
CA LEU A 56 -21.50 4.71 -1.63
C LEU A 56 -22.46 3.52 -1.58
N ASP A 57 -22.27 2.64 -0.60
CA ASP A 57 -23.23 1.58 -0.31
C ASP A 57 -24.52 2.23 0.25
N PRO A 58 -25.71 1.95 -0.31
CA PRO A 58 -26.97 2.45 0.21
C PRO A 58 -27.23 2.15 1.69
N LYS A 59 -26.54 1.17 2.27
CA LYS A 59 -26.63 0.79 3.69
C LYS A 59 -25.65 1.55 4.58
N HIS A 60 -24.66 2.23 4.01
CA HIS A 60 -23.69 3.00 4.77
C HIS A 60 -24.13 4.46 4.93
N SER A 61 -23.87 4.99 6.12
CA SER A 61 -23.91 6.44 6.31
C SER A 61 -22.74 7.12 5.58
N MET A 62 -22.88 8.42 5.31
CA MET A 62 -21.79 9.21 4.71
C MET A 62 -20.49 9.15 5.53
N ILE A 63 -20.59 9.07 6.86
CA ILE A 63 -19.42 8.97 7.74
C ILE A 63 -18.71 7.63 7.53
N GLN A 64 -19.46 6.51 7.53
CA GLN A 64 -18.89 5.18 7.28
C GLN A 64 -18.24 5.09 5.89
N HIS A 65 -18.87 5.72 4.90
CA HIS A 65 -18.31 5.82 3.55
C HIS A 65 -16.96 6.55 3.53
N LEU A 66 -16.89 7.72 4.16
CA LEU A 66 -15.67 8.52 4.26
C LEU A 66 -14.58 7.78 5.05
N ASP A 67 -14.93 7.03 6.10
CA ASP A 67 -13.97 6.23 6.85
C ASP A 67 -13.32 5.14 5.98
N VAL A 68 -14.12 4.46 5.15
CA VAL A 68 -13.61 3.46 4.20
C VAL A 68 -12.70 4.10 3.16
N MET A 69 -13.10 5.24 2.57
CA MET A 69 -12.26 5.96 1.60
C MET A 69 -10.96 6.46 2.23
N LYS A 70 -11.02 7.02 3.44
CA LYS A 70 -9.86 7.49 4.19
C LYS A 70 -8.90 6.36 4.52
N GLY A 71 -9.42 5.17 4.83
CA GLY A 71 -8.63 3.95 4.98
C GLY A 71 -7.85 3.61 3.71
N MET A 72 -8.53 3.58 2.56
CA MET A 72 -7.89 3.29 1.26
C MET A 72 -6.84 4.35 0.87
N ILE A 73 -7.10 5.63 1.11
CA ILE A 73 -6.13 6.72 0.85
C ILE A 73 -4.86 6.52 1.69
N ARG A 74 -5.00 6.22 2.98
CA ARG A 74 -3.86 5.95 3.87
C ARG A 74 -3.05 4.73 3.41
N GLU A 75 -3.73 3.66 2.98
CA GLU A 75 -3.06 2.49 2.44
C GLU A 75 -2.32 2.79 1.15
N LEU A 76 -2.88 3.60 0.25
CA LEU A 76 -2.22 4.03 -0.99
C LEU A 76 -0.99 4.90 -0.72
N GLN A 77 -1.09 5.85 0.22
CA GLN A 77 0.04 6.69 0.64
C GLN A 77 1.17 5.86 1.25
N ASN A 78 0.84 4.84 2.05
CA ASN A 78 1.83 3.94 2.64
C ASN A 78 2.57 3.07 1.61
N ILE A 79 1.98 2.78 0.46
CA ILE A 79 2.59 1.98 -0.62
C ILE A 79 3.35 2.89 -1.62
N SER A 80 3.56 4.16 -1.26
CA SER A 80 4.28 5.18 -2.05
C SER A 80 3.51 5.70 -3.27
N CYS A 81 2.21 5.95 -3.10
CA CYS A 81 1.43 6.75 -4.05
C CYS A 81 1.20 8.16 -3.48
N ASP A 82 1.82 9.17 -4.09
CA ASP A 82 1.56 10.57 -3.79
C ASP A 82 0.19 10.97 -4.38
N LEU A 83 -0.87 10.70 -3.61
CA LEU A 83 -2.23 11.15 -3.90
C LEU A 83 -2.38 12.61 -3.50
N SER A 84 -2.55 13.50 -4.47
CA SER A 84 -2.83 14.92 -4.19
C SER A 84 -4.20 15.11 -3.53
N ASP A 85 -4.37 16.18 -2.76
CA ASP A 85 -5.65 16.51 -2.14
C ASP A 85 -6.77 16.64 -3.19
N GLU A 86 -6.46 17.17 -4.38
CA GLU A 86 -7.40 17.26 -5.50
C GLU A 86 -7.85 15.87 -5.98
N GLN A 87 -6.92 14.91 -6.11
CA GLN A 87 -7.26 13.54 -6.49
C GLN A 87 -8.12 12.85 -5.43
N GLN A 88 -7.84 13.10 -4.15
CA GLN A 88 -8.65 12.58 -3.05
C GLN A 88 -10.07 13.15 -3.09
N VAL A 89 -10.23 14.46 -3.26
CA VAL A 89 -11.54 15.13 -3.36
C VAL A 89 -12.32 14.62 -4.58
N LEU A 90 -11.68 14.54 -5.75
CA LEU A 90 -12.31 14.03 -6.96
C LEU A 90 -12.77 12.58 -6.81
N ALA A 91 -11.98 11.74 -6.14
CA ALA A 91 -12.37 10.36 -5.86
C ALA A 91 -13.61 10.29 -4.96
N VAL A 92 -13.65 11.09 -3.89
CA VAL A 92 -14.82 11.17 -3.01
C VAL A 92 -16.05 11.61 -3.80
N LEU A 93 -15.96 12.65 -4.62
CA LEU A 93 -17.07 13.12 -5.45
C LEU A 93 -17.58 12.06 -6.43
N LYS A 94 -16.67 11.34 -7.10
CA LYS A 94 -17.01 10.24 -8.04
C LYS A 94 -17.67 9.04 -7.36
N SER A 95 -17.42 8.83 -6.08
CA SER A 95 -17.99 7.70 -5.33
C SER A 95 -19.43 7.94 -4.86
N LEU A 96 -19.92 9.18 -4.96
CA LEU A 96 -21.28 9.52 -4.56
C LEU A 96 -22.30 9.09 -5.64
N PRO A 97 -23.50 8.67 -5.24
CA PRO A 97 -24.55 8.32 -6.20
C PRO A 97 -24.97 9.57 -6.97
N GLU A 98 -25.30 9.41 -8.25
CA GLU A 98 -25.91 10.47 -9.03
C GLU A 98 -27.25 10.86 -8.40
N GLN A 99 -27.50 12.17 -8.27
CA GLN A 99 -28.79 12.66 -7.81
C GLN A 99 -29.80 12.40 -8.93
N THR A 100 -30.66 11.39 -8.77
CA THR A 100 -31.88 11.20 -9.56
C THR A 100 -32.90 12.29 -9.30
#